data_AF-A0A1S2VLK7-F1
#
_entry.id   AF-A0A1S2VLK7-F1
#
_cell.length_a   1.000
_cell.length_b   1.000
_cell.length_c   1.000
_cell.angle_alpha   90.00
_cell.angle_beta   90.00
_cell.angle_gamma   90.00
#
_symmetry.space_group_name_H-M   'P 1'
#
loop_
_entity.id
_entity.type
_entity.pdbx_description
1 polymer ?
#
loop_
_entity_poly.entity_id
_entity_poly.type
_entity_poly.pdbx_seq_one_letter_code
_entity_poly.pdbx_strand_id
1 'polypeptide(L)' 'MSAKKIFGIVLTLAGMAGLIYGGMDLSSGGVARASFVYLLLGVIFFFAGIKLLQNTRDKVV' A
#
# COMPACT_ATOMS: atom_id res chain seq x y z
N MET A 1 -7.25 19.67 1.34
CA MET A 1 -7.41 18.24 1.72
C MET A 1 -6.88 18.06 3.13
N SER A 2 -7.55 17.29 3.98
CA SER A 2 -7.05 16.99 5.33
C SER A 2 -5.74 16.18 5.24
N ALA A 3 -4.79 16.44 6.14
CA ALA A 3 -3.51 15.72 6.22
C ALA A 3 -3.72 14.19 6.28
N LYS A 4 -4.76 13.72 6.98
CA LYS A 4 -5.11 12.29 7.06
C LYS A 4 -5.43 11.68 5.68
N LYS A 5 -6.12 12.44 4.82
CA LYS A 5 -6.46 12.02 3.45
C LYS A 5 -5.22 11.96 2.57
N ILE A 6 -4.30 12.92 2.70
CA ILE A 6 -3.04 12.95 1.95
C ILE A 6 -2.17 11.75 2.35
N PHE A 7 -2.00 11.49 3.64
CA PHE A 7 -1.26 10.33 4.13
C PHE A 7 -1.85 9.02 3.63
N GLY A 8 -3.18 8.87 3.64
CA GLY A 8 -3.81 7.66 3.13
C GLY A 8 -3.59 7.48 1.61
N ILE A 9 -3.61 8.56 0.82
CA ILE A 9 -3.36 8.48 -0.62
C ILE A 9 -1.91 8.07 -0.87
N VAL A 10 -0.96 8.73 -0.21
CA VAL A 10 0.47 8.40 -0.33
C VAL A 10 0.73 6.95 0.08
N LEU A 11 0.16 6.50 1.20
CA LEU A 11 0.34 5.13 1.70
C LEU A 11 -0.28 4.09 0.76
N THR A 12 -1.43 4.40 0.15
CA THR A 12 -2.07 3.51 -0.84
C THR A 12 -1.23 3.41 -2.11
N LEU A 13 -0.71 4.54 -2.61
CA LEU A 13 0.16 4.57 -3.79
C LEU A 13 1.48 3.83 -3.53
N ALA A 14 2.09 4.03 -2.35
CA ALA A 14 3.29 3.31 -1.93
C ALA A 14 3.05 1.79 -1.82
N GLY A 15 1.92 1.39 -1.22
CA GLY A 15 1.53 -0.02 -1.15
C GLY A 15 1.33 -0.65 -2.53
N MET A 16 0.68 0.06 -3.44
CA MET A 16 0.51 -0.36 -4.84
C MET A 16 1.85 -0.51 -5.57
N ALA A 17 2.78 0.43 -5.39
CA ALA A 17 4.12 0.32 -5.94
C ALA A 17 4.88 -0.89 -5.40
N GLY A 18 4.75 -1.19 -4.10
CA GLY A 18 5.35 -2.38 -3.48
C GLY A 18 4.79 -3.69 -4.02
N LEU A 19 3.48 -3.76 -4.29
CA LEU A 19 2.84 -4.92 -4.92
C LEU A 19 3.34 -5.15 -6.35
N ILE A 20 3.42 -4.07 -7.14
CA ILE A 20 3.93 -4.13 -8.52
C ILE A 20 5.39 -4.59 -8.51
N TYR A 21 6.24 -4.00 -7.67
CA TYR A 21 7.66 -4.35 -7.59
C TYR A 21 7.86 -5.80 -7.11
N GLY A 22 7.12 -6.24 -6.10
CA GLY A 22 7.17 -7.63 -5.64
C GLY A 22 6.73 -8.62 -6.70
N GLY A 23 5.71 -8.30 -7.49
CA GLY A 23 5.26 -9.13 -8.62
C GLY A 23 6.27 -9.19 -9.76
N MET A 24 6.91 -8.06 -10.08
CA MET A 24 7.97 -7.99 -11.08
C MET A 24 9.19 -8.80 -10.64
N ASP A 25 9.67 -8.59 -9.42
CA ASP A 25 10.83 -9.29 -8.86
C ASP A 25 10.60 -10.81 -8.82
N LEU A 26 9.42 -11.25 -8.39
CA LEU A 26 9.06 -12.68 -8.39
C LEU A 26 9.02 -13.26 -9.82
N SER A 27 8.48 -12.51 -10.78
CA SER A 27 8.33 -12.96 -12.18
C SER A 27 9.65 -13.01 -12.94
N SER A 28 10.62 -12.16 -12.56
CA SER A 28 11.96 -12.13 -13.16
C SER A 28 12.91 -13.19 -12.60
N GLY A 29 12.42 -14.12 -11.77
CA GLY A 29 13.25 -15.13 -11.10
C GLY A 29 14.06 -14.57 -9.93
N GLY A 30 13.62 -13.46 -9.35
CA GLY A 30 14.19 -12.87 -8.15
C GLY A 30 14.14 -13.82 -6.95
N VAL A 31 14.83 -13.45 -5.87
CA VAL A 31 14.86 -14.26 -4.65
C VAL A 31 13.46 -14.30 -4.05
N ALA A 32 12.79 -15.45 -4.13
CA ALA A 32 11.41 -15.61 -3.69
C ALA A 32 11.14 -15.06 -2.27
N ARG A 33 12.13 -15.14 -1.38
CA ARG A 33 12.06 -14.58 -0.02
C ARG A 33 11.99 -13.05 0.00
N ALA A 34 12.74 -12.38 -0.88
CA ALA A 34 12.71 -10.92 -1.02
C ALA A 34 11.40 -10.46 -1.69
N SER A 35 10.98 -11.14 -2.77
CA SER A 35 9.72 -10.83 -3.46
C SER A 35 8.51 -10.98 -2.53
N PHE A 36 8.53 -12.00 -1.66
CA PHE A 36 7.48 -12.19 -0.66
C PHE A 36 7.41 -11.03 0.36
N VAL A 37 8.55 -10.47 0.76
CA VAL A 37 8.60 -9.31 1.65
C VAL A 37 7.97 -8.09 0.96
N TYR A 38 8.32 -7.81 -0.30
CA TYR A 38 7.73 -6.70 -1.05
C TYR A 38 6.21 -6.85 -1.22
N LEU A 39 5.74 -8.06 -1.54
CA LEU A 39 4.31 -8.35 -1.66
C LEU A 39 3.59 -8.17 -0.32
N LEU A 40 4.12 -8.73 0.77
CA LEU A 40 3.50 -8.64 2.08
C LEU A 40 3.45 -7.18 2.57
N LEU A 41 4.56 -6.45 2.43
CA LEU A 41 4.63 -5.04 2.81
C LEU A 41 3.69 -4.18 1.96
N GLY A 42 3.64 -4.44 0.65
CA GLY A 42 2.73 -3.80 -0.29
C GLY A 42 1.27 -4.00 0.08
N VAL A 43 0.86 -5.23 0.41
CA VAL A 43 -0.48 -5.56 0.89
C VAL A 43 -0.80 -4.76 2.16
N ILE A 44 0.08 -4.80 3.17
CA ILE A 44 -0.14 -4.13 4.46
C ILE A 44 -0.32 -2.62 4.25
N PHE A 45 0.56 -1.99 3.47
CA PHE A 45 0.52 -0.56 3.21
C PHE A 45 -0.72 -0.17 2.40
N PHE A 46 -1.10 -0.97 1.40
CA PHE A 46 -2.28 -0.72 0.59
C PHE A 46 -3.57 -0.74 1.42
N PHE A 47 -3.77 -1.78 2.24
CA PHE A 47 -4.93 -1.88 3.12
C PHE A 47 -4.94 -0.81 4.21
N ALA A 48 -3.79 -0.49 4.80
CA ALA A 48 -3.67 0.59 5.77
C ALA A 48 -4.01 1.97 5.15
N GLY A 49 -3.54 2.23 3.93
CA GLY A 49 -3.85 3.46 3.19
C GLY A 49 -5.34 3.60 2.91
N ILE A 50 -5.99 2.53 2.44
CA ILE A 50 -7.44 2.50 2.21
C ILE A 50 -8.22 2.72 3.51
N LYS A 51 -7.86 2.02 4.60
CA LYS A 51 -8.50 2.20 5.91
C LYS A 51 -8.39 3.65 6.39
N LEU A 52 -7.25 4.30 6.19
CA LEU A 52 -7.05 5.70 6.56
C LEU A 52 -7.91 6.64 5.70
N LEU A 53 -7.99 6.40 4.39
CA LEU A 53 -8.91 7.14 3.49
C LEU A 53 -10.37 7.00 3.96
N GLN A 54 -10.81 5.77 4.27
CA GLN A 54 -12.17 5.46 4.70
C GLN A 54 -12.51 6.11 6.05
N ASN A 55 -11.56 6.16 6.98
CA ASN A 55 -11.74 6.79 8.29
C ASN A 55 -11.66 8.33 8.24
N THR A 56 -11.34 8.90 7.07
CA THR A 56 -11.41 10.34 6.81
C THR A 56 -12.72 10.74 6.14
N ARG A 57 -13.68 9.81 5.95
CA ARG A 57 -15.07 10.18 5.63
C ARG A 57 -15.57 10.97 6.84
N ASP A 58 -15.86 12.24 6.59
CA ASP A 58 -16.24 13.22 7.60
C ASP A 58 -17.21 12.60 8.61
N LYS A 59 -16.89 12.79 9.89
CA LYS A 59 -17.89 12.69 10.95
C LYS A 59 -18.90 13.80 10.67
N VAL A 60 -19.88 13.52 9.82
CA VAL A 60 -21.12 14.30 9.75
C VAL A 60 -21.92 13.87 10.97
N VAL A 61 -21.61 14.50 12.11
CA VAL A 61 -22.49 14.54 13.28
C VAL A 61 -22.94 15.98 13.41
#